data_AF-A0A968U4B0-F1
#
_entry.id   AF-A0A968U4B0-F1
#
_cell.length_a   1.000
_cell.length_b   1.000
_cell.length_c   1.000
_cell.angle_alpha   90.00
_cell.angle_beta   90.00
_cell.angle_gamma   90.00
#
_symmetry.space_group_name_H-M   'P 1'
#
loop_
_entity.id
_entity.type
_entity.pdbx_description
1 polymer ?
#
loop_
_entity_poly.entity_id
_entity_poly.type
_entity_poly.pdbx_seq_one_letter_code
_entity_poly.pdbx_strand_id
1 'polypeptide(L)'
;MGRIDEAMTAAKTQMTTPEEAFALAQALRDRACIAEALEIARAGLTLTGSEYRIYELATWTSDLAEGLGDSTTALSARITAFKTKPSFKDYRKIEDLAGKT
;
A
#
# COMPACT_ATOMS: atom_id res chain seq x y z
N MET A 1 23.38 4.58 5.62
CA MET A 1 22.99 4.02 4.33
C MET A 1 23.34 2.53 4.31
N GLY A 2 22.64 1.67 5.05
CA GLY A 2 23.08 0.26 5.15
C GLY A 2 22.15 -0.60 5.98
N ARG A 3 21.90 -0.23 7.24
CA ARG A 3 21.02 -1.03 8.12
C ARG A 3 19.53 -0.93 7.76
N ILE A 4 19.06 0.23 7.29
CA ILE A 4 17.67 0.40 6.85
C ILE A 4 17.46 -0.31 5.51
N ASP A 5 18.38 -0.16 4.56
CA ASP A 5 18.30 -0.81 3.25
C ASP A 5 18.36 -2.34 3.35
N GLU A 6 19.24 -2.88 4.20
CA GLU A 6 19.32 -4.32 4.51
C GLU A 6 18.04 -4.82 5.19
N ALA A 7 17.53 -4.09 6.20
CA ALA A 7 16.29 -4.46 6.88
C ALA A 7 15.08 -4.43 5.94
N MET A 8 15.03 -3.46 5.02
CA MET A 8 13.99 -3.35 4.00
C MET A 8 14.08 -4.47 2.97
N THR A 9 15.29 -4.86 2.58
CA THR A 9 15.53 -5.99 1.67
C THR A 9 15.13 -7.32 2.34
N ALA A 10 15.54 -7.52 3.59
CA ALA A 10 15.17 -8.70 4.38
C ALA A 10 13.65 -8.76 4.59
N ALA A 11 13.01 -7.63 4.90
CA ALA A 11 11.57 -7.53 5.01
C ALA A 11 10.85 -7.94 3.71
N LYS A 12 11.23 -7.37 2.56
CA LYS A 12 10.61 -7.69 1.27
C LYS A 12 10.80 -9.15 0.85
N THR A 13 11.86 -9.82 1.31
CA THR A 13 12.15 -11.23 0.99
C THR A 13 11.50 -12.22 1.96
N GLN A 14 11.24 -11.82 3.21
CA GLN A 14 10.66 -12.69 4.24
C GLN A 14 9.17 -12.48 4.46
N MET A 15 8.62 -11.35 4.00
CA MET A 15 7.20 -11.04 4.02
C MET A 15 6.47 -11.88 2.96
N THR A 16 5.57 -12.75 3.41
CA THR A 16 4.89 -13.72 2.54
C THR A 16 3.39 -13.48 2.43
N THR A 17 2.82 -12.63 3.30
CA THR A 17 1.39 -12.32 3.31
C THR A 17 1.11 -10.81 3.25
N PRO A 18 -0.04 -10.38 2.70
CA PRO A 18 -0.50 -8.98 2.78
C PRO A 18 -0.62 -8.46 4.22
N GLU A 19 -0.94 -9.31 5.18
CA GLU A 19 -1.07 -8.99 6.61
C GLU A 19 0.27 -8.60 7.23
N GLU A 20 1.31 -9.39 6.97
CA GLU A 20 2.68 -9.07 7.40
C GLU A 20 3.16 -7.76 6.78
N ALA A 21 2.86 -7.56 5.48
CA ALA A 21 3.17 -6.32 4.79
C ALA A 21 2.49 -5.13 5.43
N PHE A 22 1.20 -5.28 5.75
CA PHE A 22 0.44 -4.20 6.33
C PHE A 22 0.95 -3.83 7.72
N ALA A 23 1.17 -4.83 8.58
CA ALA A 23 1.69 -4.62 9.93
C ALA A 23 3.08 -3.94 9.91
N LEU A 24 3.96 -4.37 9.02
CA LEU A 24 5.28 -3.75 8.88
C LEU A 24 5.21 -2.32 8.34
N ALA A 25 4.37 -2.08 7.32
CA ALA A 25 4.18 -0.73 6.77
C ALA A 25 3.62 0.24 7.83
N GLN A 26 2.69 -0.22 8.69
CA GLN A 26 2.20 0.55 9.82
C GLN A 26 3.32 0.87 10.82
N ALA A 27 4.12 -0.13 11.20
CA ALA A 27 5.24 0.06 12.13
C ALA A 27 6.30 1.05 11.59
N LEU A 28 6.56 1.06 10.29
CA LEU A 28 7.45 2.03 9.63
C LEU A 28 6.85 3.44 9.63
N ARG A 29 5.55 3.56 9.33
CA ARG A 29 4.84 4.83 9.37
C ARG A 29 4.89 5.45 10.78
N ASP A 30 4.67 4.66 11.81
CA ASP A 30 4.70 5.11 13.22
C ASP A 30 6.08 5.61 13.66
N ARG A 31 7.14 5.17 12.96
CA ARG A 31 8.52 5.63 13.15
C ARG A 31 8.91 6.79 12.23
N ALA A 32 7.95 7.38 11.53
CA ALA A 32 8.13 8.41 10.50
C ALA A 32 8.98 7.98 9.28
N CYS A 33 9.18 6.67 9.07
CA CYS A 33 9.78 6.11 7.86
C CYS A 33 8.72 5.95 6.76
N ILE A 34 8.12 7.07 6.33
CA ILE A 34 6.90 7.08 5.52
C ILE A 34 7.16 6.56 4.09
N ALA A 35 8.33 6.83 3.52
CA ALA A 35 8.70 6.36 2.19
C ALA A 35 8.86 4.83 2.17
N GLU A 36 9.56 4.29 3.17
CA GLU A 36 9.75 2.85 3.37
C GLU A 36 8.43 2.15 3.65
N ALA A 37 7.55 2.77 4.44
CA ALA A 37 6.20 2.26 4.68
C ALA A 37 5.42 2.09 3.37
N LEU A 38 5.48 3.08 2.47
CA LEU A 38 4.84 3.00 1.17
C LEU A 38 5.46 1.88 0.30
N GLU A 39 6.77 1.72 0.33
CA GLU A 39 7.44 0.65 -0.41
C GLU A 39 7.02 -0.76 0.04
N ILE A 40 6.95 -0.99 1.35
CA ILE A 40 6.50 -2.28 1.91
C ILE A 40 5.05 -2.54 1.52
N ALA A 41 4.18 -1.54 1.66
CA ALA A 41 2.77 -1.72 1.35
C ALA A 41 2.53 -2.02 -0.13
N ARG A 42 3.25 -1.35 -1.04
CA ARG A 42 3.24 -1.67 -2.48
C ARG A 42 3.70 -3.10 -2.76
N ALA A 43 4.77 -3.56 -2.12
CA ALA A 43 5.23 -4.93 -2.27
C ALA A 43 4.18 -5.94 -1.75
N GLY A 44 3.52 -5.63 -0.63
CA GLY A 44 2.45 -6.44 -0.07
C GLY A 44 1.25 -6.66 -1.00
N LEU A 45 0.94 -5.69 -1.86
CA LEU A 45 -0.15 -5.81 -2.85
C LEU A 45 0.13 -6.83 -3.96
N THR A 46 1.37 -7.30 -4.10
CA THR A 46 1.73 -8.38 -5.05
C THR A 46 1.58 -9.78 -4.45
N LEU A 47 1.36 -9.88 -3.14
CA LEU A 47 1.26 -11.14 -2.42
C LEU A 47 -0.16 -11.72 -2.51
N THR A 48 -0.25 -13.03 -2.59
CA THR A 48 -1.53 -13.74 -2.52
C THR A 48 -2.01 -13.75 -1.07
N GLY A 49 -3.26 -13.36 -0.85
CA GLY A 49 -3.89 -13.40 0.47
C GLY A 49 -5.40 -13.31 0.35
N SER A 50 -6.08 -13.22 1.50
CA SER A 50 -7.53 -13.07 1.50
C SER A 50 -7.95 -11.75 0.87
N GLU A 51 -9.08 -11.74 0.16
CA GLU A 51 -9.65 -10.53 -0.45
C GLU A 51 -9.84 -9.41 0.58
N TYR A 52 -10.28 -9.75 1.80
CA TYR A 52 -10.43 -8.78 2.87
C TYR A 52 -9.12 -8.03 3.18
N ARG A 53 -7.99 -8.75 3.18
CA ARG A 53 -6.68 -8.20 3.57
C ARG A 53 -6.02 -7.45 2.44
N ILE A 54 -6.19 -7.93 1.21
CA ILE A 54 -5.81 -7.17 0.02
C ILE A 54 -6.59 -5.86 -0.04
N TYR A 55 -7.90 -5.87 0.21
CA TYR A 55 -8.73 -4.67 0.23
C TYR A 55 -8.27 -3.65 1.28
N GLU A 56 -8.00 -4.12 2.50
CA GLU A 56 -7.53 -3.31 3.62
C GLU A 56 -6.18 -2.65 3.30
N LEU A 57 -5.20 -3.45 2.84
CA LEU A 57 -3.88 -2.97 2.46
C LEU A 57 -3.95 -2.00 1.27
N ALA A 58 -4.76 -2.29 0.25
CA ALA A 58 -4.90 -1.47 -0.95
C ALA A 58 -5.52 -0.10 -0.65
N THR A 59 -6.55 -0.09 0.21
CA THR A 59 -7.17 1.15 0.69
C THR A 59 -6.15 2.00 1.43
N TRP A 60 -5.41 1.41 2.37
CA TRP A 60 -4.43 2.14 3.16
C TRP A 60 -3.25 2.65 2.30
N THR A 61 -2.76 1.82 1.37
CA THR A 61 -1.67 2.19 0.44
C THR A 61 -2.07 3.37 -0.42
N SER A 62 -3.32 3.38 -0.90
CA SER A 62 -3.86 4.48 -1.69
C SER A 62 -3.84 5.80 -0.94
N ASP A 63 -4.33 5.81 0.30
CA ASP A 63 -4.41 7.01 1.14
C ASP A 63 -3.01 7.51 1.55
N LEU A 64 -2.08 6.59 1.85
CA LEU A 64 -0.69 6.93 2.15
C LEU A 64 0.02 7.57 0.95
N ALA A 65 -0.13 6.97 -0.23
CA ALA A 65 0.48 7.47 -1.46
C ALA A 65 -0.06 8.85 -1.85
N GLU A 66 -1.37 9.07 -1.73
CA GLU A 66 -1.97 10.38 -1.98
C GLU A 66 -1.40 11.44 -1.04
N GLY A 67 -1.26 11.13 0.26
CA GLY A 67 -0.65 12.03 1.24
C GLY A 67 0.82 12.39 0.94
N LEU A 68 1.52 11.53 0.19
CA LEU A 68 2.89 11.75 -0.28
C LEU A 68 2.97 12.41 -1.67
N GLY A 69 1.84 12.65 -2.33
CA GLY A 69 1.79 13.16 -3.70
C GLY A 69 2.13 12.13 -4.79
N ASP A 70 2.20 10.84 -4.45
CA ASP A 70 2.38 9.76 -5.42
C ASP A 70 1.03 9.34 -6.01
N SER A 71 0.53 10.15 -6.95
CA SER A 71 -0.78 9.93 -7.61
C SER A 71 -0.85 8.58 -8.34
N THR A 72 0.26 8.10 -8.89
CA THR A 72 0.31 6.83 -9.64
C THR A 72 0.07 5.65 -8.70
N THR A 73 0.78 5.59 -7.58
CA THR A 73 0.56 4.55 -6.58
C THR A 73 -0.82 4.71 -5.94
N ALA A 74 -1.25 5.93 -5.64
CA ALA A 74 -2.56 6.19 -5.05
C ALA A 74 -3.70 5.63 -5.90
N LEU A 75 -3.67 5.91 -7.21
CA LEU A 75 -4.66 5.46 -8.18
C LEU A 75 -4.63 3.93 -8.35
N SER A 76 -3.45 3.36 -8.58
CA SER A 76 -3.30 1.92 -8.81
C SER A 76 -3.74 1.09 -7.60
N ALA A 77 -3.37 1.50 -6.39
CA ALA A 77 -3.80 0.84 -5.16
C ALA A 77 -5.33 0.95 -4.96
N ARG A 78 -5.94 2.10 -5.26
CA ARG A 78 -7.41 2.23 -5.16
C ARG A 78 -8.14 1.36 -6.17
N ILE A 79 -7.60 1.22 -7.39
CA ILE A 79 -8.12 0.28 -8.40
C ILE A 79 -8.06 -1.16 -7.88
N THR A 80 -6.97 -1.56 -7.22
CA THR A 80 -6.88 -2.87 -6.58
C THR A 80 -7.97 -3.04 -5.53
N ALA A 81 -8.16 -2.07 -4.62
CA ALA A 81 -9.23 -2.13 -3.62
C ALA A 81 -10.62 -2.30 -4.28
N PHE A 82 -10.93 -1.52 -5.32
CA PHE A 82 -12.19 -1.63 -6.06
C PHE A 82 -12.35 -3.00 -6.73
N LYS A 83 -11.30 -3.54 -7.35
CA LYS A 83 -11.36 -4.86 -8.00
C LYS A 83 -11.60 -5.99 -6.98
N THR A 84 -10.99 -5.87 -5.80
CA THR A 84 -11.14 -6.86 -4.72
C THR A 84 -12.53 -6.79 -4.08
N LYS A 85 -13.05 -5.58 -3.87
CA LYS A 85 -14.39 -5.37 -3.31
C LYS A 85 -15.04 -4.14 -3.95
N PRO A 86 -15.81 -4.32 -5.04
CA PRO A 86 -16.43 -3.21 -5.74
C PRO A 86 -17.32 -2.38 -4.82
N SER A 87 -17.11 -1.08 -4.80
CA SER A 87 -17.89 -0.15 -4.00
C SER A 87 -17.99 1.22 -4.67
N PHE A 88 -19.11 1.90 -4.46
CA PHE A 88 -19.29 3.26 -4.96
C PHE A 88 -18.27 4.24 -4.36
N LYS A 89 -17.89 4.03 -3.09
CA LYS A 89 -16.85 4.80 -2.39
C LYS A 89 -15.52 4.72 -3.14
N ASP A 90 -15.07 3.51 -3.47
CA ASP A 90 -13.79 3.31 -4.14
C ASP A 90 -13.82 3.81 -5.59
N TYR A 91 -14.94 3.65 -6.30
CA TYR A 91 -15.14 4.24 -7.63
C TYR A 91 -14.98 5.77 -7.62
N ARG A 92 -15.66 6.45 -6.69
CA ARG A 92 -15.54 7.91 -6.53
C ARG A 92 -14.12 8.35 -6.20
N LYS A 93 -13.40 7.54 -5.41
CA LYS A 93 -12.00 7.83 -5.08
C LYS A 93 -11.08 7.66 -6.29
N ILE A 94 -11.33 6.66 -7.15
CA ILE A 94 -10.62 6.49 -8.43
C ILE A 94 -10.86 7.69 -9.34
N GLU A 95 -12.10 8.15 -9.46
CA GLU A 95 -12.47 9.33 -10.26
C GLU A 95 -11.70 10.59 -9.79
N ASP A 96 -11.69 10.83 -8.47
CA ASP A 96 -10.93 11.95 -7.86
C ASP A 96 -9.42 11.85 -8.12
N LEU A 97 -8.83 10.67 -7.94
CA LEU A 97 -7.39 10.46 -8.13
C LEU A 97 -6.97 10.58 -9.61
N ALA A 98 -7.79 10.10 -10.54
CA ALA A 98 -7.53 10.18 -11.98
C ALA A 98 -7.70 11.61 -12.53
N GLY A 99 -8.47 12.47 -11.85
CA GLY A 99 -8.59 13.89 -12.20
C GLY A 99 -7.40 14.76 -11.72
N LYS A 100 -6.49 14.20 -10.90
CA LYS A 100 -5.33 14.91 -10.32
C LYS A 100 -4.01 14.66 -11.05
N THR A 101 -3.98 13.74 -12.02
CA THR A 101 -2.82 13.47 -12.90
C THR A 101 -2.77 14.41 -14.07
#